data_AF-A0A937Z678-F1
#
_entry.id   AF-A0A937Z678-F1
#
_cell.length_a   1.000
_cell.length_b   1.000
_cell.length_c   1.000
_cell.angle_alpha   90.00
_cell.angle_beta   90.00
_cell.angle_gamma   90.00
#
_symmetry.space_group_name_H-M   'P 1'
#
loop_
_entity.id
_entity.type
_entity.pdbx_description
1 polymer ?
#
loop_
_entity_poly.entity_id
_entity_poly.type
_entity_poly.pdbx_seq_one_letter_code
_entity_poly.pdbx_strand_id
1 'polypeptide(L)'
;MLLSFIHLALFLMGYRVSGSGSGMLTIVAVLGVVTAVGTMAYTGLLLSAAKGMPFWRSGMIPALFVVSALVTGHCTIMLGMLPFHEGRPGVLPTMGVEAAALVALEVLAIALYLYSAFKVAETRESTERILSNRAFVLGYFVLGLAAPLALTLSLGYGMAGAAIAQQAAVSAVGAVLGLAGGLILRWAVLKTGALPTWHIAGCEFRRVSRPKEPKPSMGLLPPSSATTERRPLAS
;
A
#
# COMPACT_ATOMS: atom_id res chain seq x y z
N MET A 1 12.55 -1.15 13.03
CA MET A 1 12.37 -0.21 11.91
C MET A 1 12.75 1.22 12.29
N LEU A 2 12.14 1.80 13.34
CA LEU A 2 12.46 3.17 13.81
C LEU A 2 13.92 3.34 14.27
N LEU A 3 14.45 2.44 15.10
CA LEU A 3 15.84 2.55 15.58
C LEU A 3 16.89 2.42 14.46
N SER A 4 16.65 1.58 13.45
CA SER A 4 17.57 1.36 12.32
C SER A 4 17.50 2.45 11.26
N PHE A 5 16.33 3.03 11.02
CA PHE A 5 16.20 4.19 10.13
C PHE A 5 16.89 5.42 10.75
N ILE A 6 16.73 5.63 12.07
CA ILE A 6 17.44 6.67 12.82
C ILE A 6 18.96 6.44 12.73
N HIS A 7 19.43 5.20 12.89
CA HIS A 7 20.87 4.90 12.79
C HIS A 7 21.43 5.06 11.38
N LEU A 8 20.66 4.70 10.35
CA LEU A 8 21.04 4.85 8.94
C LEU A 8 21.05 6.35 8.53
N ALA A 9 20.07 7.12 9.00
CA ALA A 9 20.01 8.56 8.81
C ALA A 9 21.18 9.27 9.51
N LEU A 10 21.52 8.88 10.75
CA LEU A 10 22.71 9.38 11.47
C LEU A 10 24.03 9.00 10.76
N PHE A 11 24.10 7.80 10.16
CA PHE A 11 25.24 7.35 9.37
C PHE A 11 25.39 8.11 8.05
N LEU A 12 24.29 8.35 7.32
CA LEU A 12 24.26 9.18 6.10
C LEU A 12 24.53 10.67 6.38
N MET A 13 24.09 11.18 7.53
CA MET A 13 24.38 12.54 8.01
C MET A 13 25.76 12.70 8.65
N GLY A 14 26.64 11.69 8.59
CA GLY A 14 28.04 11.83 9.02
C GLY A 14 28.26 11.91 10.53
N TYR A 15 27.26 11.60 11.36
CA TYR A 15 27.42 11.53 12.80
C TYR A 15 28.19 10.26 13.18
N ARG A 16 29.51 10.39 13.33
CA ARG A 16 30.35 9.33 13.92
C ARG A 16 29.98 9.18 15.39
N VAL A 17 29.33 8.07 15.75
CA VAL A 17 29.27 7.62 17.15
C VAL A 17 30.70 7.25 17.56
N SER A 18 31.42 8.23 18.11
CA SER A 18 32.76 8.06 18.64
C SER A 18 32.69 7.30 19.95
N GLY A 19 32.78 5.97 19.88
CA GLY A 19 32.82 5.09 21.04
C GLY A 19 33.15 3.64 20.67
N SER A 20 33.79 2.92 21.59
CA SER A 20 34.34 1.55 21.46
C SER A 20 33.35 0.44 21.04
N GLY A 21 32.05 0.75 20.85
CA GLY A 21 30.98 -0.19 20.46
C GLY A 21 30.46 -0.05 19.02
N SER A 22 31.15 0.70 18.17
CA SER A 22 30.71 1.06 16.80
C SER A 22 30.43 -0.12 15.87
N GLY A 23 31.16 -1.24 16.01
CA GLY A 23 30.99 -2.43 15.18
C GLY A 23 29.65 -3.14 15.40
N MET A 24 29.26 -3.36 16.66
CA MET A 24 28.00 -4.03 17.00
C MET A 24 26.79 -3.19 16.57
N LEU A 25 26.84 -1.87 16.79
CA LEU A 25 25.78 -0.95 16.34
C LEU A 25 25.63 -0.95 14.82
N THR A 26 26.74 -1.04 14.09
CA THR A 26 26.73 -1.13 12.62
C THR A 26 26.07 -2.42 12.15
N ILE A 27 26.41 -3.57 12.76
CA ILE A 27 25.80 -4.86 12.43
C ILE A 27 24.29 -4.82 12.69
N VAL A 28 23.87 -4.33 13.87
CA VAL A 28 22.45 -4.20 14.22
C VAL A 28 21.73 -3.25 13.25
N ALA A 29 22.36 -2.15 12.85
CA ALA A 29 21.79 -1.22 11.87
C ALA A 29 21.59 -1.90 10.50
N VAL A 30 22.60 -2.60 9.98
CA VAL A 30 22.52 -3.31 8.69
C VAL A 30 21.45 -4.39 8.73
N LEU A 31 21.44 -5.25 9.76
CA LEU A 31 20.41 -6.29 9.92
C LEU A 31 19.01 -5.69 10.01
N GLY A 32 18.86 -4.58 10.71
CA GLY A 32 17.59 -3.88 10.82
C GLY A 32 17.13 -3.25 9.50
N VAL A 33 18.03 -2.73 8.67
CA VAL A 33 17.72 -2.24 7.31
C VAL A 33 17.31 -3.38 6.40
N VAL A 34 18.04 -4.49 6.39
CA VAL A 34 17.69 -5.66 5.58
C VAL A 34 16.32 -6.22 5.98
N THR A 35 16.10 -6.37 7.28
CA THR A 35 14.80 -6.84 7.81
C THR A 35 13.68 -5.85 7.47
N ALA A 36 13.96 -4.54 7.57
CA ALA A 36 13.02 -3.48 7.20
C ALA A 36 12.61 -3.55 5.72
N VAL A 37 13.57 -3.64 4.81
CA VAL A 37 13.28 -3.75 3.38
C VAL A 37 12.50 -5.04 3.09
N GLY A 38 12.89 -6.14 3.74
CA GLY A 38 12.17 -7.41 3.69
C GLY A 38 10.70 -7.27 4.08
N THR A 39 10.39 -6.66 5.23
CA THR A 39 9.01 -6.49 5.68
C THR A 39 8.19 -5.55 4.80
N MET A 40 8.81 -4.48 4.29
CA MET A 40 8.15 -3.55 3.36
C MET A 40 7.77 -4.24 2.05
N ALA A 41 8.68 -5.02 1.47
CA ALA A 41 8.45 -5.73 0.21
C ALA A 41 7.56 -6.96 0.37
N TYR A 42 7.58 -7.63 1.53
CA TYR A 42 6.92 -8.90 1.78
C TYR A 42 5.44 -8.89 1.40
N THR A 43 4.70 -7.85 1.82
CA THR A 43 3.27 -7.74 1.52
C THR A 43 3.00 -7.62 0.01
N GLY A 44 3.79 -6.83 -0.71
CA GLY A 44 3.68 -6.72 -2.17
C GLY A 44 4.14 -7.99 -2.90
N LEU A 45 5.14 -8.72 -2.38
CA LEU A 45 5.58 -10.00 -2.92
C LEU A 45 4.50 -11.09 -2.75
N LEU A 46 3.85 -11.15 -1.59
CA LEU A 46 2.73 -12.06 -1.36
C LEU A 46 1.58 -11.80 -2.35
N LEU A 47 1.24 -10.52 -2.57
CA LEU A 47 0.24 -10.14 -3.56
C LEU A 47 0.67 -10.55 -4.97
N SER A 48 1.93 -10.31 -5.33
CA SER A 48 2.47 -10.66 -6.65
C SER A 48 2.51 -12.17 -6.92
N ALA A 49 2.70 -12.98 -5.88
CA ALA A 49 2.67 -14.43 -5.94
C ALA A 49 1.25 -15.03 -5.96
N ALA A 50 0.21 -14.26 -5.62
CA ALA A 50 -1.16 -14.76 -5.55
C ALA A 50 -1.69 -15.15 -6.94
N LYS A 51 -1.98 -16.44 -7.14
CA LYS A 51 -2.56 -16.97 -8.38
C LYS A 51 -4.05 -16.61 -8.44
N GLY A 52 -4.45 -15.86 -9.46
CA GLY A 52 -5.87 -15.58 -9.75
C GLY A 52 -6.18 -14.17 -10.23
N MET A 53 -5.29 -13.20 -10.00
CA MET A 53 -5.57 -11.78 -10.29
C MET A 53 -4.43 -11.14 -11.11
N PRO A 54 -4.64 -10.89 -12.41
CA PRO A 54 -3.62 -10.33 -13.31
C PRO A 54 -3.01 -9.01 -12.80
N PHE A 55 -3.82 -8.19 -12.11
CA PHE A 55 -3.42 -6.88 -11.59
C PHE A 55 -2.29 -6.93 -10.55
N TRP A 56 -2.25 -8.00 -9.73
CA TRP A 56 -1.20 -8.17 -8.73
C TRP A 56 0.07 -8.80 -9.30
N ARG A 57 -0.02 -9.50 -10.44
CA ARG A 57 1.08 -10.24 -11.08
C ARG A 57 2.09 -9.34 -11.83
N SER A 58 2.40 -8.18 -11.25
CA SER A 58 3.40 -7.24 -11.74
C SER A 58 4.53 -7.12 -10.73
N GLY A 59 5.78 -7.11 -11.22
CA GLY A 59 6.97 -6.84 -10.39
C GLY A 59 6.99 -5.42 -9.80
N MET A 60 6.13 -4.52 -10.29
CA MET A 60 6.01 -3.15 -9.79
C MET A 60 5.19 -3.05 -8.48
N ILE A 61 4.35 -4.03 -8.15
CA ILE A 61 3.57 -4.04 -6.90
C ILE A 61 4.49 -4.02 -5.66
N PRO A 62 5.48 -4.93 -5.51
CA PRO A 62 6.43 -4.87 -4.39
C PRO A 62 7.15 -3.52 -4.27
N ALA A 63 7.60 -2.95 -5.40
CA ALA A 63 8.29 -1.67 -5.42
C ALA A 63 7.37 -0.54 -4.93
N LEU A 64 6.11 -0.51 -5.37
CA LEU A 64 5.11 0.46 -4.94
C LEU A 64 4.86 0.38 -3.42
N PHE A 65 4.77 -0.84 -2.87
CA PHE A 65 4.61 -1.04 -1.42
C PHE A 65 5.81 -0.55 -0.62
N VAL A 66 7.04 -0.75 -1.12
CA VAL A 66 8.26 -0.23 -0.46
C VAL A 66 8.27 1.29 -0.46
N VAL A 67 8.04 1.93 -1.63
CA VAL A 67 8.03 3.39 -1.72
C VAL A 67 6.96 4.00 -0.82
N SER A 68 5.74 3.45 -0.84
CA SER A 68 4.66 3.92 0.04
C SER A 68 4.96 3.66 1.52
N ALA A 69 5.67 2.59 1.87
CA ALA A 69 6.13 2.35 3.23
C ALA A 69 7.17 3.39 3.69
N LEU A 70 8.06 3.85 2.81
CA LEU A 70 8.99 4.95 3.11
C LEU A 70 8.26 6.27 3.36
N VAL A 71 7.28 6.64 2.51
CA VAL A 71 6.48 7.86 2.70
C VAL A 71 5.73 7.83 4.03
N THR A 72 5.00 6.74 4.30
CA THR A 72 4.24 6.59 5.55
C THR A 72 5.14 6.48 6.78
N GLY A 73 6.30 5.84 6.66
CA GLY A 73 7.32 5.81 7.71
C GLY A 73 7.85 7.20 8.05
N HIS A 74 8.19 8.00 7.03
CA HIS A 74 8.63 9.38 7.20
C HIS A 74 7.56 10.25 7.85
N CYS A 75 6.30 10.16 7.40
CA CYS A 75 5.17 10.86 8.02
C CYS A 75 5.01 10.48 9.50
N THR A 76 5.20 9.21 9.84
CA THR A 76 5.14 8.74 11.24
C THR A 76 6.26 9.35 12.08
N ILE A 77 7.49 9.43 11.55
CA ILE A 77 8.62 10.05 12.24
C ILE A 77 8.38 11.54 12.42
N MET A 78 7.85 12.21 11.40
CA MET A 78 7.49 13.63 11.44
C MET A 78 6.48 13.93 12.54
N LEU A 79 5.44 13.10 12.70
CA LEU A 79 4.49 13.20 13.82
C LEU A 79 5.16 12.97 15.17
N GLY A 80 6.03 11.96 15.26
CA GLY A 80 6.77 11.65 16.49
C GLY A 80 7.75 12.74 16.91
N MET A 81 8.24 13.55 15.96
CA MET A 81 9.16 14.66 16.21
C MET A 81 8.48 15.95 16.67
N LEU A 82 7.15 16.09 16.51
CA LEU A 82 6.41 17.28 16.92
C LEU A 82 6.65 17.68 18.39
N PRO A 83 6.56 16.78 19.39
CA PRO A 83 6.82 17.18 20.79
C PRO A 83 8.29 17.53 21.08
N PHE A 84 9.22 17.24 20.17
CA PHE A 84 10.67 17.42 20.37
C PHE A 84 11.29 18.46 19.43
N HIS A 85 10.47 19.23 18.71
CA HIS A 85 10.97 20.24 17.77
C HIS A 85 11.46 21.52 18.48
N GLU A 86 11.08 21.74 19.74
CA GLU A 86 11.46 22.94 20.48
C GLU A 86 12.97 23.01 20.69
N GLY A 87 13.55 24.19 20.44
CA GLY A 87 15.00 24.40 20.50
C GLY A 87 15.80 23.91 19.28
N ARG A 88 15.14 23.38 18.24
CA ARG A 88 15.79 22.92 16.99
C ARG A 88 15.21 23.62 15.75
N PRO A 89 15.50 24.92 15.56
CA PRO A 89 14.99 25.66 14.41
C PRO A 89 15.45 25.00 13.10
N GLY A 90 14.52 24.87 12.15
CA GLY A 90 14.79 24.30 10.82
C GLY A 90 14.53 22.81 10.65
N VAL A 91 14.33 22.02 11.72
CA VAL A 91 14.08 20.57 11.62
C VAL A 91 12.77 20.25 10.88
N LEU A 92 11.69 20.98 11.17
CA LEU A 92 10.40 20.75 10.50
C LEU A 92 10.47 21.09 8.99
N PRO A 93 11.01 22.25 8.57
CA PRO A 93 11.27 22.53 7.16
C PRO A 93 12.13 21.48 6.44
N THR A 94 13.23 21.01 7.04
CA THR A 94 14.09 19.99 6.41
C THR A 94 13.34 18.68 6.22
N MET A 95 12.60 18.23 7.23
CA MET A 95 11.74 17.05 7.12
C MET A 95 10.63 17.23 6.08
N GLY A 96 10.15 18.47 5.87
CA GLY A 96 9.21 18.82 4.82
C GLY A 96 9.78 18.61 3.41
N VAL A 97 11.02 19.05 3.17
CA VAL A 97 11.71 18.84 1.88
C VAL A 97 11.95 17.34 1.62
N GLU A 98 12.39 16.61 2.63
CA GLU A 98 12.55 15.15 2.56
C GLU A 98 11.21 14.45 2.26
N ALA A 99 10.13 14.87 2.93
CA ALA A 99 8.79 14.35 2.69
C ALA A 99 8.34 14.63 1.25
N ALA A 100 8.58 15.84 0.74
CA ALA A 100 8.22 16.20 -0.63
C ALA A 100 8.97 15.33 -1.66
N ALA A 101 10.26 15.05 -1.44
CA ALA A 101 11.04 14.15 -2.30
C ALA A 101 10.49 12.71 -2.28
N LEU A 102 10.12 12.18 -1.11
CA LEU A 102 9.52 10.86 -0.99
C LEU A 102 8.14 10.78 -1.66
N VAL A 103 7.31 11.80 -1.50
CA VAL A 103 5.99 11.87 -2.16
C VAL A 103 6.16 11.96 -3.68
N ALA A 104 7.12 12.73 -4.18
CA ALA A 104 7.44 12.77 -5.61
C ALA A 104 7.88 11.40 -6.14
N LEU A 105 8.68 10.65 -5.37
CA LEU A 105 9.06 9.28 -5.70
C LEU A 105 7.84 8.34 -5.70
N GLU A 106 6.90 8.50 -4.77
CA GLU A 106 5.64 7.74 -4.75
C GLU A 106 4.77 8.03 -5.98
N VAL A 107 4.64 9.31 -6.36
CA VAL A 107 3.95 9.71 -7.60
C VAL A 107 4.57 9.01 -8.81
N LEU A 108 5.90 9.01 -8.91
CA LEU A 108 6.62 8.33 -9.99
C LEU A 108 6.38 6.81 -9.97
N ALA A 109 6.43 6.18 -8.80
CA ALA A 109 6.16 4.75 -8.66
C ALA A 109 4.74 4.38 -9.11
N ILE A 110 3.74 5.21 -8.76
CA ILE A 110 2.34 5.03 -9.20
C ILE A 110 2.22 5.22 -10.70
N ALA A 111 2.86 6.24 -11.26
CA ALA A 111 2.82 6.49 -12.70
C ALA A 111 3.43 5.32 -13.49
N LEU A 112 4.58 4.81 -13.06
CA LEU A 112 5.23 3.63 -13.64
C LEU A 112 4.36 2.37 -13.47
N TYR A 113 3.73 2.20 -12.32
CA TYR A 113 2.81 1.11 -12.06
C TYR A 113 1.61 1.15 -13.02
N LEU A 114 0.93 2.29 -13.13
CA LEU A 114 -0.19 2.49 -14.05
C LEU A 114 0.23 2.29 -15.50
N TYR A 115 1.38 2.84 -15.91
CA TYR A 115 1.94 2.63 -17.25
C TYR A 115 2.15 1.14 -17.55
N SER A 116 2.65 0.37 -16.58
CA SER A 116 2.79 -1.10 -16.71
C SER A 116 1.43 -1.80 -16.79
N ALA A 117 0.44 -1.34 -16.03
CA ALA A 117 -0.90 -1.91 -15.98
C ALA A 117 -1.71 -1.65 -17.26
N PHE A 118 -1.44 -0.56 -18.00
CA PHE A 118 -2.10 -0.29 -19.27
C PHE A 118 -1.57 -1.14 -20.45
N LYS A 119 -0.38 -1.73 -20.33
CA LYS A 119 0.21 -2.57 -21.40
C LYS A 119 -0.43 -3.95 -21.50
N VAL A 120 -1.02 -4.45 -20.43
CA VAL A 120 -1.62 -5.79 -20.39
C VAL A 120 -3.15 -5.66 -20.39
N ALA A 121 -3.80 -6.30 -21.37
CA ALA A 121 -5.25 -6.15 -21.58
C ALA A 121 -6.08 -6.56 -20.35
N GLU A 122 -5.70 -7.65 -19.68
CA GLU A 122 -6.40 -8.14 -18.46
C GLU A 122 -6.31 -7.16 -17.29
N THR A 123 -5.17 -6.46 -17.13
CA THR A 123 -5.00 -5.49 -16.04
C THR A 123 -5.61 -4.14 -16.37
N ARG A 124 -5.73 -3.81 -17.66
CA ARG A 124 -6.31 -2.57 -18.14
C ARG A 124 -7.76 -2.40 -17.72
N GLU A 125 -8.60 -3.42 -17.90
CA GLU A 125 -10.03 -3.35 -17.55
C GLU A 125 -10.24 -3.07 -16.05
N SER A 126 -9.49 -3.80 -15.20
CA SER A 126 -9.53 -3.60 -13.75
C SER A 126 -9.05 -2.21 -13.33
N THR A 127 -8.05 -1.67 -14.02
CA THR A 127 -7.49 -0.33 -13.78
C THR A 127 -8.46 0.76 -14.21
N GLU A 128 -9.06 0.64 -15.40
CA GLU A 128 -10.07 1.56 -15.94
C GLU A 128 -11.32 1.62 -15.05
N ARG A 129 -11.75 0.49 -14.50
CA ARG A 129 -12.90 0.43 -13.58
C ARG A 129 -12.68 1.20 -12.28
N ILE A 130 -11.47 1.18 -11.74
CA ILE A 130 -11.12 1.97 -10.54
C ILE A 130 -10.97 3.45 -10.89
N LEU A 131 -10.33 3.77 -12.01
CA LEU A 131 -10.14 5.14 -12.48
C LEU A 131 -11.48 5.81 -12.85
N SER A 132 -12.48 5.01 -13.26
CA SER A 132 -13.85 5.48 -13.52
C SER A 132 -14.55 5.98 -12.24
N ASN A 133 -14.18 5.46 -11.06
CA ASN A 133 -14.73 5.95 -9.81
C ASN A 133 -14.11 7.29 -9.41
N ARG A 134 -14.76 8.37 -9.82
CA ARG A 134 -14.34 9.75 -9.55
C ARG A 134 -14.10 10.03 -8.07
N ALA A 135 -14.89 9.46 -7.16
CA ALA A 135 -14.71 9.69 -5.72
C ALA A 135 -13.40 9.09 -5.21
N PHE A 136 -13.02 7.92 -5.74
CA PHE A 136 -11.77 7.27 -5.39
C PHE A 136 -10.56 8.01 -5.98
N VAL A 137 -10.61 8.36 -7.27
CA VAL A 137 -9.54 9.10 -7.95
C VAL A 137 -9.35 10.48 -7.31
N LEU A 138 -10.43 11.23 -7.15
CA LEU A 138 -10.36 12.56 -6.54
C LEU A 138 -9.87 12.45 -5.09
N GLY A 139 -10.42 11.51 -4.30
CA GLY A 139 -9.99 11.29 -2.93
C GLY A 139 -8.49 10.96 -2.83
N TYR A 140 -7.99 10.06 -3.67
CA TYR A 140 -6.58 9.68 -3.63
C TYR A 140 -5.65 10.77 -4.15
N PHE A 141 -5.90 11.30 -5.36
CA PHE A 141 -5.01 12.31 -5.95
C PHE A 141 -5.06 13.64 -5.20
N VAL A 142 -6.21 14.04 -4.65
CA VAL A 142 -6.32 15.29 -3.90
C VAL A 142 -5.87 15.11 -2.45
N LEU A 143 -6.47 14.18 -1.70
CA LEU A 143 -6.18 14.04 -0.26
C LEU A 143 -4.92 13.24 0.02
N GLY A 144 -4.60 12.26 -0.82
CA GLY A 144 -3.46 11.37 -0.63
C GLY A 144 -2.16 11.84 -1.30
N LEU A 145 -2.24 12.72 -2.29
CA LEU A 145 -1.08 13.14 -3.09
C LEU A 145 -0.89 14.66 -3.11
N ALA A 146 -1.85 15.41 -3.66
CA ALA A 146 -1.71 16.84 -3.88
C ALA A 146 -1.68 17.63 -2.56
N ALA A 147 -2.58 17.34 -1.62
CA ALA A 147 -2.64 17.99 -0.33
C ALA A 147 -1.37 17.76 0.52
N PRO A 148 -0.91 16.52 0.76
CA PRO A 148 0.33 16.30 1.51
C PRO A 148 1.55 16.91 0.79
N LEU A 149 1.64 16.84 -0.54
CA LEU A 149 2.72 17.47 -1.30
C LEU A 149 2.72 19.00 -1.17
N ALA A 150 1.55 19.64 -1.29
CA ALA A 150 1.43 21.08 -1.16
C ALA A 150 1.83 21.54 0.25
N LEU A 151 1.40 20.81 1.28
CA LEU A 151 1.73 21.12 2.67
C LEU A 151 3.22 20.94 2.95
N THR A 152 3.85 19.86 2.49
CA THR A 152 5.28 19.61 2.71
C THR A 152 6.17 20.60 1.93
N LEU A 153 5.77 20.99 0.71
CA LEU A 153 6.44 22.06 -0.04
C LEU A 153 6.28 23.44 0.63
N SER A 154 5.08 23.75 1.12
CA SER A 154 4.84 25.00 1.84
C SER A 154 5.71 25.09 3.10
N LEU A 155 5.87 23.97 3.81
CA LEU A 155 6.73 23.88 4.99
C LEU A 155 8.21 24.04 4.65
N GLY A 156 8.69 23.41 3.57
CA GLY A 156 10.09 23.43 3.17
C GLY A 156 10.55 24.77 2.56
N TYR A 157 9.71 25.42 1.76
CA TYR A 157 10.09 26.59 0.96
C TYR A 157 9.26 27.85 1.23
N GLY A 158 8.02 27.72 1.68
CA GLY A 158 7.08 28.83 1.84
C GLY A 158 6.97 29.40 3.26
N MET A 159 7.49 28.69 4.26
CA MET A 159 7.29 29.00 5.68
C MET A 159 8.56 29.39 6.43
N ALA A 160 9.60 29.85 5.73
CA ALA A 160 10.89 30.21 6.32
C ALA A 160 10.83 31.29 7.41
N GLY A 161 9.78 32.12 7.42
CA GLY A 161 9.52 33.14 8.45
C GLY A 161 8.26 32.93 9.30
N ALA A 162 7.60 31.78 9.16
CA ALA A 162 6.37 31.49 9.90
C ALA A 162 6.67 31.10 11.36
N ALA A 163 5.69 31.34 12.25
CA ALA A 163 5.80 30.90 13.65
C ALA A 163 5.97 29.38 13.75
N ILE A 164 6.76 28.93 14.73
CA ILE A 164 7.04 27.49 14.96
C ILE A 164 5.75 26.70 15.14
N ALA A 165 4.76 27.26 15.87
CA ALA A 165 3.45 26.62 16.06
C ALA A 165 2.72 26.38 14.74
N GLN A 166 2.83 27.32 13.77
CA GLN A 166 2.23 27.16 12.45
C GLN A 166 2.96 26.09 11.63
N GLN A 167 4.29 26.07 11.68
CA GLN A 167 5.10 25.01 11.04
C GLN A 167 4.76 23.63 11.60
N ALA A 168 4.59 23.51 12.92
CA ALA A 168 4.20 22.28 13.59
C ALA A 168 2.78 21.83 13.19
N ALA A 169 1.82 22.75 13.13
CA ALA A 169 0.46 22.45 12.67
C ALA A 169 0.44 21.94 11.22
N VAL A 170 1.13 22.62 10.31
CA VAL A 170 1.23 22.21 8.90
C VAL A 170 1.93 20.85 8.77
N SER A 171 2.98 20.61 9.54
CA SER A 171 3.68 19.32 9.63
C SER A 171 2.75 18.20 10.07
N ALA A 172 1.96 18.44 11.13
CA ALA A 172 1.02 17.46 11.66
C ALA A 172 -0.06 17.10 10.63
N VAL A 173 -0.69 18.11 10.03
CA VAL A 173 -1.75 17.91 9.02
C VAL A 173 -1.17 17.21 7.79
N GLY A 174 -0.02 17.65 7.29
CA GLY A 174 0.65 17.04 6.15
C GLY A 174 1.00 15.57 6.38
N ALA A 175 1.54 15.23 7.56
CA ALA A 175 1.87 13.87 7.91
C ALA A 175 0.63 12.98 8.08
N VAL A 176 -0.44 13.48 8.70
CA VAL A 176 -1.72 12.73 8.81
C VAL A 176 -2.31 12.46 7.42
N LEU A 177 -2.29 13.45 6.53
CA LEU A 177 -2.75 13.27 5.15
C LEU A 177 -1.88 12.29 4.37
N GLY A 178 -0.56 12.32 4.54
CA GLY A 178 0.36 11.34 3.94
C GLY A 178 0.08 9.92 4.42
N LEU A 179 -0.19 9.73 5.72
CA LEU A 179 -0.61 8.43 6.27
C LEU A 179 -1.96 7.97 5.71
N ALA A 180 -2.94 8.87 5.63
CA ALA A 180 -4.24 8.59 5.04
C ALA A 180 -4.10 8.22 3.55
N GLY A 181 -3.27 8.95 2.79
CA GLY A 181 -2.95 8.66 1.39
C GLY A 181 -2.35 7.26 1.22
N GLY A 182 -1.37 6.90 2.03
CA GLY A 182 -0.78 5.56 2.03
C GLY A 182 -1.77 4.46 2.37
N LEU A 183 -2.73 4.71 3.27
CA LEU A 183 -3.81 3.76 3.58
C LEU A 183 -4.77 3.61 2.39
N ILE A 184 -5.16 4.73 1.77
CA ILE A 184 -6.03 4.74 0.59
C ILE A 184 -5.37 3.99 -0.57
N LEU A 185 -4.07 4.20 -0.82
CA LEU A 185 -3.33 3.47 -1.87
C LEU A 185 -3.37 1.96 -1.63
N ARG A 186 -3.05 1.50 -0.43
CA ARG A 186 -3.07 0.06 -0.09
C ARG A 186 -4.48 -0.52 -0.22
N TRP A 187 -5.49 0.21 0.26
CA TRP A 187 -6.89 -0.19 0.10
C TRP A 187 -7.29 -0.27 -1.37
N ALA A 188 -6.83 0.67 -2.20
CA ALA A 188 -7.05 0.67 -3.63
C ALA A 188 -6.48 -0.57 -4.29
N VAL A 189 -5.20 -0.87 -4.05
CA VAL A 189 -4.50 -2.03 -4.63
C VAL A 189 -5.17 -3.35 -4.22
N LEU A 190 -5.67 -3.43 -2.99
CA LEU A 190 -6.43 -4.60 -2.54
C LEU A 190 -7.80 -4.68 -3.21
N LYS A 191 -8.52 -3.57 -3.33
CA LYS A 191 -9.86 -3.55 -3.92
C LYS A 191 -9.85 -3.77 -5.44
N THR A 192 -8.87 -3.21 -6.15
CA THR A 192 -8.68 -3.42 -7.60
C THR A 192 -8.44 -4.89 -7.91
N GLY A 193 -7.61 -5.56 -7.13
CA GLY A 193 -7.32 -6.98 -7.32
C GLY A 193 -8.28 -7.92 -6.59
N ALA A 194 -9.27 -7.45 -5.85
CA ALA A 194 -10.32 -8.29 -5.29
C ALA A 194 -11.59 -8.35 -6.16
N LEU A 195 -11.69 -7.51 -7.20
CA LEU A 195 -12.77 -7.54 -8.18
C LEU A 195 -12.38 -8.51 -9.29
N PRO A 196 -12.87 -9.76 -9.28
CA PRO A 196 -12.42 -10.72 -10.26
C PRO A 196 -13.02 -10.35 -11.62
N THR A 197 -12.18 -9.94 -12.56
CA THR A 197 -12.45 -10.12 -13.98
C THR A 197 -12.32 -11.63 -14.23
N TRP A 198 -13.38 -12.40 -13.94
CA TRP A 198 -13.44 -13.83 -14.27
C TRP A 198 -13.46 -13.98 -15.79
N HIS A 199 -12.28 -13.93 -16.42
CA HIS A 199 -12.05 -14.43 -17.77
C HIS A 199 -11.59 -15.89 -17.67
N ILE A 200 -12.45 -16.76 -17.14
CA ILE A 200 -12.25 -18.21 -17.27
C ILE A 200 -13.20 -18.66 -18.39
N ALA A 201 -12.64 -18.86 -19.57
CA ALA A 201 -13.27 -19.57 -20.68
C ALA A 201 -14.66 -19.04 -21.14
N GLY A 202 -14.79 -17.74 -21.40
CA GLY A 202 -15.95 -17.18 -22.13
C GLY A 202 -17.28 -17.13 -21.34
N CYS A 203 -17.28 -17.40 -20.04
CA CYS A 203 -18.47 -17.29 -19.21
C CYS A 203 -18.52 -15.91 -18.52
N GLU A 204 -19.20 -14.96 -19.15
CA GLU A 204 -19.68 -13.72 -18.54
C GLU A 204 -20.65 -14.06 -17.39
N PHE A 205 -20.16 -14.10 -16.14
CA PHE A 205 -21.05 -14.02 -14.98
C PHE A 205 -21.47 -12.57 -14.75
N ARG A 206 -22.35 -12.08 -15.64
CA ARG A 206 -23.32 -11.04 -15.31
C ARG A 206 -23.91 -11.45 -13.97
N ARG A 207 -23.84 -10.59 -12.94
CA ARG A 207 -24.51 -10.83 -11.65
C ARG A 207 -25.97 -11.17 -11.95
N VAL A 208 -26.29 -12.46 -11.99
CA VAL A 208 -27.65 -12.93 -12.12
C VAL A 208 -28.29 -12.49 -10.82
N SER A 209 -29.14 -11.47 -10.92
CA SER A 209 -30.13 -11.14 -9.91
C SER A 209 -30.72 -12.45 -9.40
N ARG A 210 -30.50 -12.76 -8.11
CA ARG A 210 -31.06 -13.96 -7.47
C ARG A 210 -32.53 -14.05 -7.89
N PRO A 211 -32.97 -15.10 -8.60
CA PRO A 211 -34.38 -15.27 -8.88
C PRO A 211 -35.10 -15.35 -7.54
N LYS A 212 -36.14 -14.54 -7.38
CA LYS A 212 -36.91 -14.43 -6.13
C LYS A 212 -37.73 -15.69 -5.84
N GLU A 213 -37.76 -16.66 -6.76
CA GLU A 213 -38.51 -17.90 -6.61
C GLU A 213 -37.68 -19.14 -6.98
N PRO A 214 -37.74 -20.22 -6.16
CA PRO A 214 -37.10 -21.48 -6.46
C PRO A 214 -37.88 -22.23 -7.57
N LYS A 215 -37.20 -22.64 -8.64
CA LYS A 215 -37.78 -23.49 -9.69
C LYS A 215 -37.98 -24.93 -9.17
N PRO A 216 -39.18 -25.53 -9.31
CA PRO A 216 -39.53 -26.81 -8.69
C PRO A 216 -39.15 -28.03 -9.56
N SER A 217 -37.89 -28.15 -9.99
CA SER A 217 -37.49 -29.30 -10.82
C SER A 217 -36.02 -29.73 -10.71
N MET A 218 -35.29 -29.33 -9.67
CA MET A 218 -33.94 -29.85 -9.46
C MET A 218 -33.99 -31.15 -8.63
N GLY A 219 -34.06 -32.27 -9.35
CA GLY A 219 -33.43 -33.55 -9.02
C GLY A 219 -33.69 -34.14 -7.64
N LEU A 220 -34.63 -35.07 -7.58
CA LEU A 220 -34.71 -36.08 -6.52
C LEU A 220 -33.34 -36.75 -6.32
N LEU A 221 -32.84 -36.71 -5.08
CA LEU A 221 -31.73 -37.56 -4.62
C LEU A 221 -32.10 -39.04 -4.88
N PRO A 222 -31.20 -39.88 -5.42
CA PRO A 222 -31.47 -41.31 -5.50
C PRO A 222 -31.51 -41.91 -4.08
N PRO A 223 -32.49 -42.77 -3.75
CA PRO A 223 -32.59 -43.35 -2.42
C PRO A 223 -31.57 -44.49 -2.21
N SER A 224 -30.79 -44.32 -1.14
CA SER A 224 -30.27 -45.31 -0.18
C SER A 224 -29.97 -46.75 -0.63
N SER A 225 -28.70 -47.12 -0.55
CA SER A 225 -28.25 -48.50 -0.41
C SER A 225 -28.58 -49.05 0.99
N ALA A 226 -29.50 -50.02 1.08
CA ALA A 226 -29.65 -50.91 2.23
C ALA A 226 -30.30 -52.25 1.80
N THR A 227 -29.49 -53.31 1.89
CA THR A 227 -29.81 -54.73 2.21
C THR A 227 -31.27 -55.22 2.13
N THR A 228 -31.51 -56.35 1.45
CA THR A 228 -31.99 -57.64 2.06
C THR A 228 -32.19 -58.73 0.98
N GLU A 229 -31.75 -59.94 1.33
CA GLU A 229 -31.97 -61.25 0.69
C GLU A 229 -33.36 -61.51 0.07
N ARG A 230 -33.41 -62.33 -1.01
CA ARG A 230 -33.83 -63.74 -0.97
C ARG A 230 -33.86 -64.40 -2.37
N ARG A 231 -33.38 -65.64 -2.44
CA ARG A 231 -33.50 -66.66 -3.51
C ARG A 231 -34.98 -67.03 -3.79
N PRO A 232 -35.36 -67.60 -4.96
CA PRO A 232 -35.09 -69.02 -5.31
C PRO A 232 -34.72 -69.24 -6.83
N LEU A 233 -33.92 -70.23 -7.25
CA LEU A 233 -34.25 -71.64 -7.62
C LEU A 233 -35.65 -71.77 -8.29
N ALA A 234 -35.90 -72.44 -9.42
CA ALA A 234 -35.16 -73.32 -10.32
C ALA A 234 -35.93 -73.36 -11.68
N SER A 235 -35.31 -74.02 -12.67
CA SER A 235 -35.84 -74.58 -13.94
C SER A 235 -37.32 -74.44 -14.27
#